data_AF-A0A7X6ZYL0-F1
#
_entry.id   AF-A0A7X6ZYL0-F1
#
_cell.length_a   1.000
_cell.length_b   1.000
_cell.length_c   1.000
_cell.angle_alpha   90.00
_cell.angle_beta   90.00
_cell.angle_gamma   90.00
#
_symmetry.space_group_name_H-M   'P 1'
#
loop_
_entity.id
_entity.type
_entity.pdbx_description
1 polymer ?
#
loop_
_entity_poly.entity_id
_entity_poly.type
_entity_poly.pdbx_seq_one_letter_code
_entity_poly.pdbx_strand_id
1 'polypeptide(L)' 'GGAVLLVSEDLEELITMSDRLAVMCKGEIMGILDSPSEVPVETIGLMMAGTPLEDLQKKEALSS' A
#
# COMPACT_ATOMS: atom_id res chain seq x y z
N GLY A 1 13.71 -14.43 15.88
CA GLY A 1 12.95 -13.50 15.04
C GLY A 1 13.48 -13.57 13.63
N GLY A 2 12.61 -13.63 12.63
CA GLY A 2 12.96 -13.64 11.22
C GLY A 2 12.01 -12.73 10.46
N ALA A 3 12.48 -12.10 9.38
CA ALA A 3 11.64 -11.35 8.45
C ALA A 3 11.50 -12.16 7.18
N VAL A 4 10.29 -12.24 6.64
CA VAL A 4 10.00 -12.87 5.35
C VAL A 4 9.66 -11.75 4.37
N LEU A 5 10.35 -11.72 3.23
CA LEU A 5 10.00 -10.86 2.11
C LEU A 5 9.14 -11.69 1.14
N LEU A 6 7.86 -11.33 1.03
CA LEU A 6 6.92 -11.94 0.09
C LEU A 6 6.78 -11.03 -1.13
N VAL A 7 6.87 -11.62 -2.33
CA VAL A 7 6.60 -10.94 -3.60
C VAL A 7 5.58 -11.80 -4.34
N SER A 8 4.39 -11.24 -4.58
CA SER A 8 3.28 -11.90 -5.26
C SER A 8 2.56 -10.90 -6.17
N GLU A 9 1.80 -11.41 -7.15
CA GLU A 9 0.86 -10.61 -7.93
C GLU A 9 -0.55 -10.58 -7.29
N ASP A 10 -0.80 -11.50 -6.36
CA ASP A 10 -2.05 -11.58 -5.62
C ASP A 10 -2.05 -10.58 -4.45
N LEU A 11 -2.83 -9.51 -4.61
CA LEU A 11 -2.93 -8.46 -3.61
C LEU A 11 -3.65 -8.92 -2.33
N GLU A 12 -4.63 -9.82 -2.43
CA GLU A 12 -5.40 -10.29 -1.27
C GLU A 12 -4.52 -11.17 -0.38
N GLU A 13 -3.68 -12.01 -0.98
CA GLU A 13 -2.67 -12.79 -0.26
C GLU A 13 -1.67 -11.87 0.46
N LEU A 14 -1.15 -10.86 -0.24
CA LEU A 14 -0.20 -9.90 0.33
C LEU A 14 -0.80 -9.15 1.51
N ILE A 15 -2.05 -8.68 1.41
CA ILE A 15 -2.73 -7.98 2.50
C ILE A 15 -2.97 -8.92 3.69
N THR A 16 -3.35 -10.17 3.43
CA THR A 16 -3.69 -11.15 4.48
C THR A 16 -2.46 -11.60 5.28
N MET A 17 -1.32 -11.74 4.61
CA MET A 17 -0.11 -12.32 5.20
C MET A 17 0.89 -11.27 5.73
N SER A 18 0.72 -9.99 5.37
CA SER A 18 1.70 -8.96 5.69
C SER A 18 1.27 -8.11 6.88
N ASP A 19 2.14 -8.03 7.89
CA ASP A 19 2.01 -6.99 8.94
C ASP A 19 2.28 -5.60 8.37
N ARG A 20 3.17 -5.49 7.37
CA ARG A 20 3.54 -4.23 6.72
C ARG A 20 3.65 -4.41 5.22
N LEU A 21 3.16 -3.44 4.45
CA LEU A 21 3.17 -3.46 2.99
C LEU A 21 3.82 -2.20 2.43
N ALA A 22 4.94 -2.33 1.73
CA ALA A 22 5.53 -1.24 0.95
C ALA A 22 5.06 -1.35 -0.50
N VAL A 23 4.47 -0.28 -1.03
CA VAL A 23 4.02 -0.22 -2.42
C VAL A 23 5.03 0.57 -3.23
N MET A 24 5.51 -0.01 -4.33
CA MET A 24 6.47 0.61 -5.23
C MET A 24 5.93 0.71 -6.65
N CYS A 25 6.22 1.83 -7.31
CA CYS A 25 5.92 2.05 -8.71
C CYS A 25 7.10 2.77 -9.38
N LYS A 26 7.55 2.29 -10.55
CA LYS A 26 8.66 2.88 -11.32
C LYS A 26 9.96 3.13 -10.53
N GLY A 27 10.27 2.26 -9.56
CA GLY A 27 11.49 2.35 -8.75
C GLY A 27 11.38 3.28 -7.53
N GLU A 28 10.20 3.87 -7.28
CA GLU A 28 9.94 4.74 -6.15
C GLU A 28 8.93 4.11 -5.18
N ILE A 29 9.05 4.41 -3.88
CA ILE A 29 8.10 3.98 -2.86
C ILE A 29 6.92 4.96 -2.85
N MET A 30 5.73 4.46 -3.13
CA MET A 30 4.49 5.22 -3.13
C MET A 30 3.94 5.36 -1.71
N GLY A 31 4.20 4.37 -0.85
CA GLY A 31 3.81 4.40 0.55
C GLY A 31 4.20 3.13 1.28
N ILE A 32 4.21 3.20 2.61
CA ILE A 32 4.35 2.04 3.49
C ILE A 32 3.13 2.01 4.41
N LEU A 33 2.44 0.88 4.42
CA LEU A 33 1.27 0.63 5.25
C LEU A 33 1.69 -0.26 6.42
N ASP A 34 1.47 0.22 7.64
CA ASP A 34 1.74 -0.57 8.85
C ASP A 34 0.57 -1.49 9.24
N SER A 35 -0.57 -1.38 8.56
CA SER A 35 -1.74 -2.26 8.72
C SER A 35 -2.50 -2.33 7.40
N PRO A 36 -1.98 -3.09 6.40
CA PRO A 36 -2.54 -3.10 5.04
C PRO A 36 -3.99 -3.58 4.99
N SER A 37 -4.43 -4.41 5.95
CA SER A 37 -5.81 -4.88 6.09
C SER A 37 -6.81 -3.80 6.49
N GLU A 38 -6.35 -2.68 7.06
CA GLU A 38 -7.20 -1.52 7.41
C GLU A 38 -7.30 -0.51 6.27
N VAL A 39 -6.54 -0.70 5.19
CA VAL A 39 -6.50 0.22 4.06
C VAL A 39 -7.41 -0.31 2.95
N PRO A 40 -8.29 0.54 2.37
CA PRO A 40 -9.10 0.14 1.23
C PRO A 40 -8.23 -0.37 0.08
N VAL A 41 -8.63 -1.50 -0.51
CA VAL A 41 -7.93 -2.11 -1.65
C VAL A 41 -7.75 -1.10 -2.80
N GLU A 42 -8.73 -0.23 -3.01
CA GLU A 42 -8.70 0.81 -4.04
C GLU A 42 -7.59 1.85 -3.79
N THR A 43 -7.35 2.22 -2.53
CA THR A 43 -6.21 3.09 -2.14
C THR A 43 -4.88 2.41 -2.47
N ILE A 44 -4.77 1.10 -2.20
CA ILE A 44 -3.57 0.33 -2.55
C ILE A 44 -3.40 0.25 -4.06
N GLY A 45 -4.49 0.01 -4.80
CA GLY A 45 -4.49 0.04 -6.26
C GLY A 45 -4.05 1.38 -6.85
N LEU A 46 -4.48 2.51 -6.27
CA LEU A 46 -4.03 3.84 -6.66
C LEU A 46 -2.53 4.05 -6.41
N MET A 47 -1.99 3.53 -5.30
CA MET A 47 -0.56 3.50 -5.05
C MET A 47 0.19 2.64 -6.07
N MET A 48 -0.31 1.45 -6.40
CA MET A 48 0.27 0.59 -7.44
C MET A 48 0.28 1.28 -8.82
N ALA A 49 -0.73 2.11 -9.10
CA ALA A 49 -0.80 2.95 -10.30
C ALA A 49 0.12 4.19 -10.27
N GLY A 50 0.85 4.41 -9.17
CA GLY A 50 1.85 5.48 -9.04
C GLY A 50 1.37 6.72 -8.29
N THR A 51 0.32 6.64 -7.49
CA THR A 51 -0.13 7.77 -6.64
C THR A 51 0.45 7.63 -5.24
N PRO A 52 1.29 8.56 -4.76
CA PRO A 52 1.83 8.49 -3.40
C PRO A 52 0.75 8.56 -2.33
N LEU A 53 0.94 7.84 -1.21
CA LEU A 53 0.02 7.82 -0.07
C LEU A 53 -0.25 9.24 0.48
N GLU A 54 0.79 10.07 0.52
CA GLU A 54 0.70 11.46 0.97
C GLU A 54 -0.32 12.28 0.15
N ASP A 55 -0.40 12.03 -1.16
CA ASP A 55 -1.32 12.74 -2.06
C ASP A 55 -2.76 12.25 -1.91
N LEU A 56 -2.95 10.96 -1.59
CA LEU A 56 -4.26 10.39 -1.29
C LEU A 56 -4.83 10.96 0.01
N GLN A 57 -4.01 11.06 1.06
CA GLN A 57 -4.41 11.67 2.34
C GLN A 57 -4.78 13.14 2.20
N LYS A 58 -4.05 13.91 1.36
CA LYS A 58 -4.38 15.31 1.08
C LYS A 58 -5.74 15.45 0.39
N LYS A 59 -6.08 14.57 -0.55
CA LYS A 59 -7.38 14.61 -1.26
C LYS A 59 -8.56 14.33 -0.32
N GLU A 60 -8.43 13.37 0.59
CA GLU A 60 -9.47 13.08 1.59
C GLU A 60 -9.71 14.27 2.53
N ALA A 61 -8.62 14.93 2.97
CA ALA A 61 -8.69 16.12 3.82
C ALA A 61 -9.30 17.36 3.12
N LEU A 62 -9.21 17.44 1.79
CA LEU A 62 -9.79 18.54 0.98
C LEU A 62 -11.25 18.31 0.59
N SER A 63 -11.74 17.06 0.68
CA SER A 63 -13.12 16.69 0.36
C SER A 63 -14.03 16.62 1.60
N SER A 64 -13.51 16.99 2.77
CA SER A 64 -14.18 17.05 4.08
C SER A 64 -14.28 18.50 4.57
#